data_AF-A0A7G9QQ80-F1
#
_entry.id   AF-A0A7G9QQ80-F1
#
_cell.length_a   1.000
_cell.length_b   1.000
_cell.length_c   1.000
_cell.angle_alpha   90.00
_cell.angle_beta   90.00
_cell.angle_gamma   90.00
#
_symmetry.space_group_name_H-M   'P 1'
#
loop_
_entity.id
_entity.type
_entity.pdbx_description
1 polymer ?
#
loop_
_entity_poly.entity_id
_entity_poly.type
_entity_poly.pdbx_seq_one_letter_code
_entity_poly.pdbx_strand_id
1 'polypeptide(L)'
;MAYRCPVCDAPLPPIARYPRYVCRSCAAKAVSAEGRPLEFLNSGLSGGHEARYADDKRPYASSVCFIDGQPCRADEARFGGLVIERIEEIGGAFDWSGFGDRQLLEVWCSLMAALRQRGVVRSANNPVADYTESLVASALELSLEAQSKAGYDARDAAGLRYQIKGRRLAAHNASLQLGAIRNLDADPFDLLAAVAYDADLSILHAALIPIEVVAEASRYSRHSNSHVLIFRRGLLDDPRVTDITQRLAAAQAAASPSQSRGRR
;
A
#
# COMPACT_ATOMS: atom_id res chain seq x y z
N MET A 1 -19.46 -29.65 11.53
CA MET A 1 -18.22 -29.12 10.92
C MET A 1 -17.14 -29.11 11.98
N ALA A 2 -15.99 -29.74 11.72
CA ALA A 2 -14.83 -29.63 12.59
C ALA A 2 -14.15 -28.28 12.30
N TYR A 3 -13.99 -27.45 13.32
CA TYR A 3 -13.20 -26.23 13.19
C TYR A 3 -11.72 -26.61 13.11
N ARG A 4 -10.93 -25.83 12.37
CA ARG A 4 -9.49 -26.06 12.20
C ARG A 4 -8.75 -24.78 12.46
N CYS A 5 -7.58 -24.90 13.08
CA CYS A 5 -6.71 -23.76 13.33
C CYS A 5 -6.35 -23.10 12.00
N PRO A 6 -6.57 -21.78 11.85
CA PRO A 6 -6.37 -21.11 10.57
C PRO A 6 -4.89 -20.88 10.22
N VAL A 7 -3.96 -21.32 11.07
CA VAL A 7 -2.50 -21.24 10.86
C VAL A 7 -1.91 -22.61 10.54
N CYS A 8 -2.20 -23.64 11.35
CA CYS A 8 -1.58 -24.97 11.22
C CYS A 8 -2.54 -26.09 10.82
N ASP A 9 -3.81 -25.77 10.57
CA ASP A 9 -4.88 -26.71 10.21
C ASP A 9 -5.21 -27.79 11.26
N ALA A 10 -4.64 -27.69 12.47
CA ALA A 10 -4.92 -28.62 13.56
C ALA A 10 -6.42 -28.64 13.91
N PRO A 11 -7.03 -29.81 14.15
CA PRO A 11 -8.44 -29.91 14.51
C PRO A 11 -8.69 -29.28 15.88
N LEU A 12 -9.73 -28.47 15.96
CA LEU A 12 -10.06 -27.67 17.15
C LEU A 12 -11.59 -27.68 17.37
N PRO A 13 -12.04 -27.54 18.64
CA PRO A 13 -13.46 -27.36 18.91
C PRO A 13 -13.95 -26.00 18.35
N PRO A 14 -15.10 -25.93 17.66
CA PRO A 14 -15.63 -24.65 17.20
C PRO A 14 -16.03 -23.77 18.39
N ILE A 15 -15.61 -22.50 18.35
CA ILE A 15 -16.06 -21.49 19.31
C ILE A 15 -16.75 -20.39 18.52
N ALA A 16 -18.09 -20.35 18.54
CA ALA A 16 -18.88 -19.44 17.69
C ALA A 16 -18.50 -17.96 17.84
N ARG A 17 -18.01 -17.55 19.01
CA ARG A 17 -17.55 -16.19 19.29
C ARG A 17 -16.18 -15.87 18.69
N TYR A 18 -15.33 -16.88 18.56
CA TYR A 18 -13.97 -16.75 18.05
C TYR A 18 -13.83 -17.64 16.81
N PRO A 19 -14.48 -17.28 15.70
CA PRO A 19 -14.52 -18.12 14.52
C PRO A 19 -13.13 -18.30 13.88
N ARG A 20 -12.11 -17.56 14.33
CA ARG A 20 -10.75 -17.57 13.74
C ARG A 20 -9.65 -17.75 14.78
N TYR A 21 -9.98 -18.30 15.95
CA TYR A 21 -8.98 -18.50 17.00
C TYR A 21 -7.88 -19.50 16.59
N VAL A 22 -6.65 -19.17 16.92
CA VAL A 22 -5.49 -20.03 16.68
C VAL A 22 -5.34 -21.03 17.84
N CYS A 23 -4.78 -22.20 17.55
CA CYS A 23 -4.48 -23.18 18.59
C CYS A 23 -3.39 -22.66 19.54
N ARG A 24 -3.28 -23.26 20.73
CA ARG A 24 -2.28 -22.88 21.74
C ARG A 24 -0.84 -22.99 21.24
N SER A 25 -0.52 -23.97 20.40
CA SER A 25 0.83 -24.13 19.84
C SER A 25 1.19 -23.03 18.85
N CYS A 26 0.22 -22.57 18.04
CA CYS A 26 0.39 -21.40 17.19
C CYS A 26 0.52 -20.11 18.02
N ALA A 27 -0.33 -19.92 19.02
CA ALA A 27 -0.28 -18.75 19.89
C ALA A 27 1.09 -18.57 20.57
N ALA A 28 1.75 -19.67 20.95
CA ALA A 28 3.08 -19.65 21.57
C ALA A 28 4.22 -19.18 20.63
N LYS A 29 3.97 -19.13 19.31
CA LYS A 29 4.94 -18.66 18.31
C LYS A 29 4.75 -17.19 17.92
N ALA A 30 3.88 -16.45 18.62
CA ALA A 30 3.59 -15.08 18.26
C ALA A 30 4.84 -14.19 18.36
N VAL A 31 5.09 -13.42 17.30
CA VAL A 31 6.20 -12.46 17.21
C VAL A 31 5.70 -11.08 16.78
N SER A 32 6.50 -10.04 17.03
CA SER A 32 6.31 -8.69 16.50
C SER A 32 6.56 -8.65 14.98
N ALA A 33 6.31 -7.50 14.35
CA ALA A 33 6.61 -7.31 12.92
C ALA A 33 8.10 -7.51 12.60
N GLU A 34 8.98 -7.25 13.56
CA GLU A 34 10.43 -7.42 13.48
C GLU A 34 10.89 -8.85 13.83
N GLY A 35 9.94 -9.77 14.11
CA GLY A 35 10.23 -11.15 14.47
C GLY A 35 10.64 -11.35 15.93
N ARG A 36 10.45 -10.35 16.81
CA ARG A 36 10.75 -10.48 18.24
C ARG A 36 9.64 -11.27 18.95
N PRO A 37 9.96 -12.26 19.80
CA PRO A 37 8.94 -13.07 20.46
C PRO A 37 8.09 -12.25 21.43
N LEU A 38 6.77 -12.52 21.44
CA LEU A 38 5.79 -11.84 22.26
C LEU A 38 5.21 -12.78 23.33
N GLU A 39 4.86 -12.20 24.47
CA GLU A 39 4.12 -12.84 25.55
C GLU A 39 2.89 -11.99 25.84
N PHE A 40 1.73 -12.63 25.90
CA PHE A 40 0.45 -11.98 26.19
C PHE A 40 -0.09 -12.47 27.53
N LEU A 41 -0.55 -11.53 28.35
CA LEU A 41 -0.98 -11.77 29.73
C LEU A 41 -2.33 -11.11 29.97
N ASN A 42 -3.07 -11.64 30.93
CA ASN A 42 -4.24 -10.96 31.45
C ASN A 42 -3.81 -9.86 32.42
N SER A 43 -4.41 -8.68 32.30
CA SER A 43 -4.03 -7.49 33.06
C SER A 43 -4.63 -7.42 34.48
N GLY A 44 -5.39 -8.42 34.93
CA GLY A 44 -5.88 -8.52 36.31
C GLY A 44 -7.31 -9.06 36.46
N LEU A 45 -7.84 -8.99 37.69
CA LEU A 45 -9.16 -9.51 38.09
C LEU A 45 -10.35 -8.74 37.47
N SER A 46 -10.12 -7.53 36.95
CA SER A 46 -11.13 -6.66 36.34
C SER A 46 -11.19 -6.73 34.82
N GLY A 47 -10.39 -7.60 34.20
CA GLY A 47 -10.23 -7.69 32.75
C GLY A 47 -9.10 -6.81 32.19
N GLY A 48 -8.79 -7.01 30.91
CA GLY A 48 -7.68 -6.43 30.16
C GLY A 48 -6.66 -7.48 29.70
N HIS A 49 -5.99 -7.21 28.57
CA HIS A 49 -4.80 -7.95 28.15
C HIS A 49 -3.60 -7.00 28.00
N GLU A 50 -2.41 -7.46 28.37
CA GLU A 50 -1.14 -6.78 28.18
C GLU A 50 -0.26 -7.66 27.30
N ALA A 51 0.42 -7.02 26.34
CA ALA A 51 1.44 -7.67 25.55
C ALA A 51 2.82 -7.13 25.95
N ARG A 52 3.82 -8.00 26.01
CA ARG A 52 5.22 -7.63 26.24
C ARG A 52 6.15 -8.47 25.38
N TYR A 53 7.34 -7.95 25.10
CA TYR A 53 8.36 -8.77 24.47
C TYR A 53 8.84 -9.85 25.43
N ALA A 54 8.90 -11.10 24.96
CA ALA A 54 9.21 -12.24 25.80
C ALA A 54 10.68 -12.23 26.27
N ASP A 55 11.57 -11.58 25.52
CA ASP A 55 13.02 -11.50 25.72
C ASP A 55 13.41 -10.48 26.81
N ASP A 56 12.88 -9.26 26.78
CA ASP A 56 13.28 -8.15 27.66
C ASP A 56 12.16 -7.61 28.56
N LYS A 57 10.95 -8.17 28.43
CA LYS A 57 9.73 -7.82 29.18
C LYS A 57 9.25 -6.38 28.99
N ARG A 58 9.77 -5.64 28.01
CA ARG A 58 9.28 -4.31 27.70
C ARG A 58 7.84 -4.37 27.17
N PRO A 59 7.00 -3.36 27.47
CA PRO A 59 5.65 -3.30 26.94
C PRO A 59 5.62 -3.36 25.42
N TYR A 60 4.69 -4.13 24.88
CA TYR A 60 4.36 -4.18 23.47
C TYR A 60 3.03 -3.45 23.27
N ALA A 61 3.08 -2.27 22.65
CA ALA A 61 1.95 -1.33 22.57
C ALA A 61 0.89 -1.70 21.50
N SER A 62 0.88 -2.96 21.04
CA SER A 62 0.00 -3.43 19.96
C SER A 62 -0.62 -4.78 20.32
N SER A 63 -1.85 -4.99 19.82
CA SER A 63 -2.54 -6.27 19.85
C SER A 63 -2.23 -7.13 18.62
N VAL A 64 -1.55 -6.58 17.61
CA VAL A 64 -1.20 -7.30 16.38
C VAL A 64 0.07 -8.12 16.59
N CYS A 65 0.07 -9.37 16.15
CA CYS A 65 1.25 -10.24 16.14
C CYS A 65 1.30 -11.06 14.84
N PHE A 66 2.42 -11.75 14.64
CA PHE A 66 2.62 -12.63 13.50
C PHE A 66 2.89 -14.05 13.99
N ILE A 67 2.24 -15.03 13.37
CA ILE A 67 2.44 -16.45 13.65
C ILE A 67 2.75 -17.15 12.33
N ASP A 68 3.94 -17.74 12.21
CA ASP A 68 4.41 -18.37 10.96
C ASP A 68 4.24 -17.42 9.74
N GLY A 69 4.48 -16.11 9.96
CA GLY A 69 4.32 -15.04 8.96
C GLY A 69 2.89 -14.56 8.71
N GLN A 70 1.88 -15.15 9.36
CA GLN A 70 0.47 -14.76 9.22
C GLN A 70 0.09 -13.69 10.25
N PRO A 71 -0.55 -12.57 9.85
CA PRO A 71 -1.01 -11.55 10.79
C PRO A 71 -2.17 -12.09 11.64
N CYS A 72 -2.06 -11.86 12.94
CA CYS A 72 -3.02 -12.27 13.95
C CYS A 72 -3.27 -11.10 14.93
N ARG A 73 -4.41 -11.11 15.61
CA ARG A 73 -4.74 -10.15 16.67
C ARG A 73 -4.96 -10.89 17.98
N ALA A 74 -4.22 -10.51 19.01
CA ALA A 74 -4.47 -10.90 20.39
C ALA A 74 -5.56 -10.00 20.98
N ASP A 75 -6.50 -10.59 21.70
CA ASP A 75 -7.61 -9.88 22.33
C ASP A 75 -7.99 -10.57 23.64
N GLU A 76 -8.77 -9.86 24.46
CA GLU A 76 -9.31 -10.44 25.69
C GLU A 76 -10.46 -11.41 25.38
N ALA A 77 -10.30 -12.65 25.82
CA ALA A 77 -11.35 -13.64 25.80
C ALA A 77 -12.38 -13.36 26.91
N ARG A 78 -13.66 -13.66 26.63
CA ARG A 78 -14.74 -13.57 27.61
C ARG A 78 -14.42 -14.49 28.78
N PHE A 79 -14.52 -13.96 30.01
CA PHE A 79 -14.12 -14.58 31.28
C PHE A 79 -12.62 -14.53 31.61
N GLY A 80 -11.89 -13.52 31.11
CA GLY A 80 -10.54 -13.22 31.59
C GLY A 80 -9.48 -14.16 31.05
N GLY A 81 -9.48 -14.39 29.74
CA GLY A 81 -8.45 -15.16 29.03
C GLY A 81 -7.87 -14.38 27.87
N LEU A 82 -6.92 -14.98 27.15
CA LEU A 82 -6.39 -14.44 25.90
C LEU A 82 -6.92 -15.27 24.73
N VAL A 83 -7.42 -14.60 23.70
CA VAL A 83 -7.69 -15.20 22.39
C VAL A 83 -6.77 -14.55 21.36
N ILE A 84 -6.19 -15.36 20.47
CA ILE A 84 -5.50 -14.85 19.28
C ILE A 84 -6.31 -15.32 18.08
N GLU A 85 -6.78 -14.38 17.26
CA GLU A 85 -7.50 -14.68 16.02
C GLU A 85 -6.65 -14.33 14.80
N ARG A 86 -6.71 -15.18 13.77
CA ARG A 86 -6.11 -14.83 12.48
C ARG A 86 -6.88 -13.66 11.89
N ILE A 87 -6.15 -12.66 11.42
CA ILE A 87 -6.70 -11.53 10.69
C ILE A 87 -6.94 -12.00 9.24
N GLU A 88 -8.16 -11.90 8.72
CA GLU A 88 -8.39 -12.15 7.28
C GLU A 88 -8.06 -10.93 6.42
N GLU A 89 -7.45 -11.26 5.28
CA GLU A 89 -7.21 -10.55 4.03
C GLU A 89 -7.01 -9.02 4.05
N ILE A 90 -5.81 -8.63 3.61
CA ILE A 90 -5.56 -7.35 2.96
C ILE A 90 -6.24 -7.42 1.58
N GLY A 91 -7.46 -6.88 1.47
CA GLY A 91 -8.27 -6.88 0.25
C GLY A 91 -9.78 -6.87 0.50
N GLY A 92 -10.22 -7.40 1.65
CA GLY A 92 -11.54 -7.12 2.22
C GLY A 92 -11.50 -5.87 3.10
N ALA A 93 -12.66 -5.30 3.41
CA ALA A 93 -12.78 -4.16 4.33
C ALA A 93 -12.27 -4.56 5.73
N PHE A 94 -10.98 -4.35 5.95
CA PHE A 94 -10.36 -4.49 7.25
C PHE A 94 -11.06 -3.52 8.21
N ASP A 95 -11.57 -4.04 9.32
CA ASP A 95 -12.25 -3.22 10.31
C ASP A 95 -11.23 -2.41 11.12
N TRP A 96 -11.06 -1.16 10.70
CA TRP A 96 -10.18 -0.19 11.35
C TRP A 96 -10.81 0.43 12.62
N SER A 97 -12.10 0.20 12.90
CA SER A 97 -12.82 0.91 13.98
C SER A 97 -12.29 0.59 15.38
N GLY A 98 -11.61 -0.54 15.56
CA GLY A 98 -10.97 -0.94 16.81
C GLY A 98 -9.56 -0.38 17.04
N PHE A 99 -9.01 0.41 16.11
CA PHE A 99 -7.65 0.94 16.20
C PHE A 99 -7.66 2.43 16.54
N GLY A 100 -6.83 2.84 17.49
CA GLY A 100 -6.57 4.25 17.75
C GLY A 100 -5.62 4.86 16.71
N ASP A 101 -5.66 6.19 16.55
CA ASP A 101 -4.86 6.94 15.56
C ASP A 101 -3.37 6.56 15.57
N ARG A 102 -2.79 6.40 16.77
CA ARG A 102 -1.38 6.00 16.92
C ARG A 102 -1.10 4.63 16.32
N GLN A 103 -1.99 3.66 16.53
CA GLN A 103 -1.84 2.30 16.02
C GLN A 103 -2.03 2.28 14.50
N LEU A 104 -2.95 3.08 13.96
CA LEU A 104 -3.11 3.26 12.52
C LEU A 104 -1.83 3.81 11.87
N LEU A 105 -1.19 4.79 12.51
CA LEU A 105 0.08 5.35 12.04
C LEU A 105 1.25 4.34 12.17
N GLU A 106 1.26 3.49 13.19
CA GLU A 106 2.26 2.43 13.33
C GLU A 106 2.12 1.35 12.25
N VAL A 107 0.89 0.93 11.95
CA VAL A 107 0.59 0.03 10.83
C VAL A 107 1.02 0.67 9.52
N TRP A 108 0.74 1.96 9.32
CA TRP A 108 1.21 2.70 8.15
C TRP A 108 2.74 2.69 8.01
N CYS A 109 3.47 3.01 9.07
CA CYS A 109 4.94 3.01 9.07
C CYS A 109 5.50 1.63 8.72
N SER A 110 4.95 0.57 9.32
CA SER A 110 5.35 -0.82 9.05
C SER A 110 5.07 -1.22 7.59
N LEU A 111 3.88 -0.87 7.07
CA LEU A 111 3.51 -1.08 5.68
C LEU A 111 4.47 -0.37 4.72
N MET A 112 4.79 0.90 4.98
CA MET A 112 5.72 1.68 4.16
C MET A 112 7.14 1.09 4.16
N ALA A 113 7.63 0.64 5.32
CA ALA A 113 8.93 -0.06 5.42
C ALA A 113 8.94 -1.35 4.59
N ALA A 114 7.86 -2.14 4.67
CA ALA A 114 7.70 -3.38 3.93
C ALA A 114 7.64 -3.16 2.40
N LEU A 115 6.96 -2.10 1.93
CA LEU A 115 6.92 -1.72 0.51
C LEU A 115 8.28 -1.24 0.01
N ARG A 116 9.00 -0.46 0.83
CA ARG A 116 10.34 0.03 0.50
C ARG A 116 11.33 -1.11 0.36
N GLN A 117 11.31 -2.08 1.27
CA GLN A 117 12.17 -3.27 1.20
C GLN A 117 11.95 -4.09 -0.08
N ARG A 118 10.73 -4.08 -0.62
CA ARG A 118 10.36 -4.73 -1.88
C ARG A 118 10.67 -3.89 -3.13
N GLY A 119 11.20 -2.68 -2.97
CA GLY A 119 11.49 -1.76 -4.08
C GLY A 119 10.25 -1.11 -4.71
N VAL A 120 9.07 -1.21 -4.09
CA VAL A 120 7.81 -0.65 -4.63
C VAL A 120 7.73 0.86 -4.41
N VAL A 121 8.30 1.34 -3.30
CA VAL A 121 8.35 2.78 -2.96
C VAL A 121 9.77 3.19 -2.60
N ARG A 122 10.11 4.47 -2.80
CA ARG A 122 11.45 5.01 -2.62
C ARG A 122 11.56 6.00 -1.46
N SER A 123 10.44 6.41 -0.88
CA SER A 123 10.31 7.32 0.26
C SER A 123 9.43 6.72 1.37
N ALA A 124 9.40 7.38 2.53
CA ALA A 124 8.50 7.02 3.64
C ALA A 124 7.16 7.78 3.62
N ASN A 125 6.92 8.57 2.55
CA ASN A 125 5.76 9.45 2.43
C ASN A 125 4.60 8.74 1.72
N ASN A 126 3.58 9.48 1.30
CA ASN A 126 2.45 8.95 0.55
C ASN A 126 2.93 8.08 -0.64
N PRO A 127 2.61 6.77 -0.68
CA PRO A 127 3.20 5.81 -1.59
C PRO A 127 2.73 6.01 -3.03
N VAL A 128 1.65 6.75 -3.28
CA VAL A 128 1.05 6.86 -4.62
C VAL A 128 2.07 7.38 -5.63
N ALA A 129 2.87 8.37 -5.27
CA ALA A 129 3.89 8.93 -6.18
C ALA A 129 4.95 7.88 -6.51
N ASP A 130 5.64 7.35 -5.50
CA ASP A 130 6.72 6.37 -5.69
C ASP A 130 6.24 5.08 -6.34
N TYR A 131 5.02 4.62 -6.01
CA TYR A 131 4.40 3.46 -6.62
C TYR A 131 4.15 3.70 -8.11
N THR A 132 3.63 4.88 -8.48
CA THR A 132 3.41 5.25 -9.87
C THR A 132 4.73 5.28 -10.64
N GLU A 133 5.76 5.90 -10.08
CA GLU A 133 7.10 5.95 -10.68
C GLU A 133 7.64 4.54 -10.93
N SER A 134 7.56 3.67 -9.92
CA SER A 134 8.07 2.29 -10.01
C SER A 134 7.29 1.46 -11.03
N LEU A 135 5.96 1.58 -11.03
CA LEU A 135 5.09 0.87 -11.97
C LEU A 135 5.30 1.32 -13.41
N VAL A 136 5.37 2.63 -13.66
CA VAL A 136 5.64 3.19 -14.99
C VAL A 136 7.02 2.82 -15.47
N ALA A 137 8.06 2.96 -14.62
CA ALA A 137 9.42 2.60 -14.99
C ALA A 137 9.55 1.12 -15.32
N SER A 138 8.91 0.24 -14.54
CA SER A 138 8.90 -1.19 -14.84
C SER A 138 8.12 -1.51 -16.12
N ALA A 139 6.96 -0.89 -16.34
CA ALA A 139 6.12 -1.18 -17.50
C ALA A 139 6.74 -0.69 -18.81
N LEU A 140 7.44 0.44 -18.77
CA LEU A 140 8.02 1.13 -19.93
C LEU A 140 9.53 0.95 -20.07
N GLU A 141 10.16 0.16 -19.19
CA GLU A 141 11.62 -0.09 -19.17
C GLU A 141 12.44 1.20 -19.02
N LEU A 142 11.99 2.11 -18.14
CA LEU A 142 12.65 3.38 -17.89
C LEU A 142 13.68 3.27 -16.77
N SER A 143 14.73 4.07 -16.87
CA SER A 143 15.68 4.33 -15.79
C SER A 143 15.19 5.51 -14.95
N LEU A 144 14.87 5.25 -13.68
CA LEU A 144 14.49 6.29 -12.73
C LEU A 144 15.67 7.17 -12.34
N GLU A 145 15.45 8.48 -12.27
CA GLU A 145 16.43 9.45 -11.79
C GLU A 145 16.49 9.51 -10.26
N ALA A 146 17.54 10.19 -9.76
CA ALA A 146 17.68 10.52 -8.35
C ALA A 146 16.56 11.46 -7.88
N GLN A 147 16.08 11.25 -6.65
CA GLN A 147 14.90 11.91 -6.06
C GLN A 147 14.92 13.45 -6.02
N SER A 148 16.07 14.08 -6.27
CA SER A 148 16.25 15.54 -6.17
C SER A 148 16.54 16.21 -7.51
N LYS A 149 16.37 15.51 -8.62
CA LYS A 149 16.51 16.11 -9.95
C LYS A 149 15.26 16.89 -10.31
N ALA A 150 15.44 18.17 -10.65
CA ALA A 150 14.34 18.99 -11.13
C ALA A 150 13.99 18.64 -12.59
N GLY A 151 12.69 18.52 -12.88
CA GLY A 151 12.14 18.54 -14.24
C GLY A 151 11.55 17.22 -14.74
N TYR A 152 12.16 16.07 -14.44
CA TYR A 152 11.68 14.76 -14.87
C TYR A 152 12.13 13.65 -13.91
N ASP A 153 11.38 12.55 -13.90
CA ASP A 153 11.55 11.47 -12.93
C ASP A 153 12.26 10.24 -13.52
N ALA A 154 12.21 10.07 -14.84
CA ALA A 154 12.78 8.91 -15.52
C ALA A 154 13.22 9.21 -16.96
N ARG A 155 13.93 8.28 -17.56
CA ARG A 155 14.30 8.33 -18.98
C ARG A 155 14.47 6.96 -19.60
N ASP A 156 14.21 6.86 -20.90
CA ASP A 156 14.41 5.63 -21.66
C ASP A 156 15.81 5.54 -22.27
N ALA A 157 16.07 4.44 -22.98
CA ALA A 157 17.34 4.18 -23.65
C ALA A 157 17.65 5.17 -24.80
N ALA A 158 16.62 5.82 -25.37
CA ALA A 158 16.77 6.85 -26.39
C ALA A 158 17.06 8.24 -25.79
N GLY A 159 16.96 8.38 -24.46
CA GLY A 159 17.21 9.62 -23.73
C GLY A 159 15.99 10.52 -23.59
N LEU A 160 14.79 10.05 -23.97
CA LEU A 160 13.55 10.79 -23.74
C LEU A 160 13.31 10.92 -22.23
N ARG A 161 12.93 12.11 -21.78
CA ARG A 161 12.71 12.48 -20.39
C ARG A 161 11.23 12.37 -20.05
N TYR A 162 10.93 11.62 -19.00
CA TYR A 162 9.57 11.36 -18.53
C TYR A 162 9.36 12.03 -17.18
N GLN A 163 8.38 12.92 -17.09
CA GLN A 163 7.76 13.24 -15.80
C GLN A 163 6.65 12.22 -15.56
N ILE A 164 6.52 11.72 -14.34
CA ILE A 164 5.55 10.71 -13.93
C ILE A 164 4.64 11.32 -12.86
N LYS A 165 3.32 11.23 -13.06
CA LYS A 165 2.34 11.71 -12.06
C LYS A 165 1.18 10.75 -11.91
N GLY A 166 0.97 10.29 -10.68
CA GLY A 166 -0.16 9.46 -10.28
C GLY A 166 -1.20 10.26 -9.50
N ARG A 167 -2.48 9.94 -9.70
CA ARG A 167 -3.59 10.47 -8.90
C ARG A 167 -4.54 9.35 -8.49
N ARG A 168 -4.65 9.12 -7.19
CA ARG A 168 -5.62 8.20 -6.59
C ARG A 168 -6.92 8.93 -6.27
N LEU A 169 -8.05 8.41 -6.75
CA LEU A 169 -9.36 8.90 -6.36
C LEU A 169 -9.64 8.58 -4.89
N ALA A 170 -10.40 9.46 -4.25
CA ALA A 170 -10.92 9.23 -2.91
C ALA A 170 -12.41 9.57 -2.90
N ALA A 171 -13.20 8.89 -2.07
CA ALA A 171 -14.65 9.09 -2.00
C ALA A 171 -15.06 10.56 -1.74
N HIS A 172 -14.23 11.31 -1.01
CA HIS A 172 -14.46 12.74 -0.72
C HIS A 172 -13.87 13.69 -1.79
N ASN A 173 -13.14 13.18 -2.78
CA ASN A 173 -12.51 13.99 -3.83
C ASN A 173 -12.38 13.20 -5.15
N ALA A 174 -13.35 13.39 -6.04
CA ALA A 174 -13.38 12.79 -7.37
C ALA A 174 -12.47 13.51 -8.40
N SER A 175 -11.71 14.54 -7.99
CA SER A 175 -10.86 15.29 -8.90
C SER A 175 -9.61 14.50 -9.30
N LEU A 176 -9.44 14.34 -10.61
CA LEU A 176 -8.23 13.82 -11.26
C LEU A 176 -7.16 14.90 -11.48
N GLN A 177 -7.17 15.96 -10.67
CA GLN A 177 -6.13 16.97 -10.70
C GLN A 177 -4.78 16.35 -10.29
N LEU A 178 -3.80 16.42 -11.19
CA LEU A 178 -2.44 15.99 -10.92
C LEU A 178 -1.72 16.98 -10.00
N GLY A 179 -0.61 16.52 -9.40
CA GLY A 179 0.30 17.41 -8.68
C GLY A 179 0.84 18.53 -9.58
N ALA A 180 1.20 19.65 -8.97
CA ALA A 180 1.71 20.83 -9.67
C ALA A 180 2.87 20.50 -10.63
N ILE A 181 2.80 21.03 -11.85
CA ILE A 181 3.87 20.96 -12.85
C ILE A 181 4.55 22.33 -12.89
N ARG A 182 5.81 22.39 -12.48
CA ARG A 182 6.56 23.66 -12.38
C ARG A 182 7.48 23.82 -13.58
N ASN A 183 7.81 25.07 -13.89
CA ASN A 183 8.79 25.43 -14.92
C ASN A 183 8.51 24.79 -16.29
N LEU A 184 7.23 24.68 -16.67
CA LEU A 184 6.85 24.05 -17.94
C LEU A 184 7.46 24.77 -19.15
N ASP A 185 7.58 26.10 -19.07
CA ASP A 185 8.19 26.94 -20.11
C ASP A 185 9.69 26.69 -20.29
N ALA A 186 10.35 26.00 -19.35
CA ALA A 186 11.77 25.70 -19.41
C ALA A 186 12.06 24.33 -20.06
N ASP A 187 11.08 23.73 -20.74
CA ASP A 187 11.17 22.40 -21.36
C ASP A 187 11.74 21.31 -20.42
N PRO A 188 11.08 21.05 -19.28
CA PRO A 188 11.63 20.18 -18.24
C PRO A 188 11.61 18.69 -18.60
N PHE A 189 10.72 18.25 -19.48
CA PHE A 189 10.52 16.85 -19.88
C PHE A 189 9.92 16.76 -21.28
N ASP A 190 10.00 15.59 -21.92
CA ASP A 190 9.47 15.37 -23.26
C ASP A 190 8.05 14.76 -23.19
N LEU A 191 7.84 13.82 -22.26
CA LEU A 191 6.57 13.13 -22.05
C LEU A 191 6.14 13.19 -20.57
N LEU A 192 4.84 13.37 -20.34
CA LEU A 192 4.19 13.13 -19.06
C LEU A 192 3.53 11.75 -19.07
N ALA A 193 4.02 10.83 -18.24
CA ALA A 193 3.31 9.60 -17.91
C ALA A 193 2.30 9.88 -16.78
N ALA A 194 1.02 10.03 -17.15
CA ALA A 194 -0.06 10.29 -16.22
C ALA A 194 -0.84 9.00 -15.92
N VAL A 195 -1.11 8.74 -14.63
CA VAL A 195 -1.88 7.56 -14.21
C VAL A 195 -3.00 7.97 -13.25
N ALA A 196 -4.23 7.59 -13.59
CA ALA A 196 -5.40 7.73 -12.73
C ALA A 196 -5.74 6.38 -12.10
N TYR A 197 -5.91 6.37 -10.77
CA TYR A 197 -6.27 5.18 -10.02
C TYR A 197 -7.61 5.33 -9.32
N ASP A 198 -8.29 4.21 -9.09
CA ASP A 198 -9.38 4.11 -8.13
C ASP A 198 -8.85 4.12 -6.69
N ALA A 199 -9.74 4.12 -5.71
CA ALA A 199 -9.41 4.18 -4.28
C ALA A 199 -8.50 3.05 -3.81
N ASP A 200 -8.53 1.89 -4.47
CA ASP A 200 -7.74 0.69 -4.18
C ASP A 200 -6.42 0.58 -4.97
N LEU A 201 -6.05 1.64 -5.72
CA LEU A 201 -4.90 1.66 -6.65
C LEU A 201 -5.06 0.80 -7.91
N SER A 202 -6.24 0.29 -8.22
CA SER A 202 -6.53 -0.22 -9.56
C SER A 202 -6.44 0.91 -10.59
N ILE A 203 -5.88 0.62 -11.77
CA ILE A 203 -5.71 1.61 -12.83
C ILE A 203 -7.06 1.85 -13.51
N LEU A 204 -7.51 3.11 -13.51
CA LEU A 204 -8.68 3.56 -14.27
C LEU A 204 -8.31 3.85 -15.72
N HIS A 205 -7.28 4.67 -15.90
CA HIS A 205 -6.69 5.01 -17.20
C HIS A 205 -5.30 5.62 -17.03
N ALA A 206 -4.48 5.51 -18.07
CA ALA A 206 -3.12 6.03 -18.09
C ALA A 206 -2.67 6.43 -19.49
N ALA A 207 -1.80 7.43 -19.59
CA ALA A 207 -1.36 7.97 -20.86
C ALA A 207 0.09 8.47 -20.84
N LEU A 208 0.74 8.44 -22.01
CA LEU A 208 1.89 9.27 -22.33
C LEU A 208 1.39 10.51 -23.07
N ILE A 209 1.68 11.68 -22.51
CA ILE A 209 1.17 12.97 -23.00
C ILE A 209 2.38 13.85 -23.34
N PRO A 210 2.55 14.28 -24.61
CA PRO A 210 3.60 15.22 -25.00
C PRO A 210 3.53 16.54 -24.24
N ILE A 211 4.69 17.16 -23.97
CA ILE A 211 4.77 18.40 -23.19
C ILE A 211 3.91 19.53 -23.77
N GLU A 212 3.79 19.63 -25.09
CA GLU A 212 2.94 20.59 -25.77
C GLU A 212 1.45 20.38 -25.45
N VAL A 213 1.01 19.12 -25.40
CA VAL A 213 -0.37 18.77 -25.00
C VAL A 213 -0.58 19.08 -23.52
N VAL A 214 0.43 18.83 -22.67
CA VAL A 214 0.37 19.21 -21.25
C VAL A 214 0.22 20.72 -21.10
N ALA A 215 0.97 21.52 -21.85
CA ALA A 215 0.89 22.97 -21.83
C ALA A 215 -0.49 23.46 -22.26
N GLU A 216 -1.01 22.96 -23.38
CA GLU A 216 -2.35 23.29 -23.91
C GLU A 216 -3.49 22.89 -22.95
N ALA A 217 -3.40 21.71 -22.33
CA ALA A 217 -4.46 21.16 -21.48
C ALA A 217 -4.39 21.63 -20.01
N SER A 218 -3.32 22.33 -19.61
CA SER A 218 -3.12 22.76 -18.23
C SER A 218 -3.55 24.20 -17.98
N ARG A 219 -3.99 24.48 -16.76
CA ARG A 219 -4.28 25.84 -16.29
C ARG A 219 -3.11 26.35 -15.47
N TYR A 220 -2.55 27.50 -15.86
CA TYR A 220 -1.56 28.18 -15.04
C TYR A 220 -2.17 28.73 -13.73
N SER A 221 -1.52 28.46 -12.61
CA SER A 221 -1.85 28.93 -11.27
C SER A 221 -0.79 29.92 -10.79
N ARG A 222 -1.18 31.20 -10.69
CA ARG A 222 -0.30 32.27 -10.17
C ARG A 222 0.09 32.06 -8.71
N HIS A 223 -0.82 31.51 -7.89
CA HIS A 223 -0.59 31.34 -6.46
C HIS A 223 0.52 30.33 -6.15
N SER A 224 0.61 29.26 -6.94
CA SER A 224 1.58 28.18 -6.76
C SER A 224 2.70 28.20 -7.79
N ASN A 225 2.74 29.21 -8.67
CA ASN A 225 3.66 29.34 -9.81
C ASN A 225 3.84 28.01 -10.57
N SER A 226 2.71 27.43 -11.01
CA SER A 226 2.69 26.09 -11.60
C SER A 226 1.51 25.88 -12.53
N HIS A 227 1.64 24.88 -13.39
CA HIS A 227 0.58 24.38 -14.27
C HIS A 227 -0.19 23.26 -13.58
N VAL A 228 -1.51 23.34 -13.67
CA VAL A 228 -2.45 22.39 -13.07
C VAL A 228 -3.16 21.66 -14.21
N LEU A 229 -2.88 20.36 -14.35
CA LEU A 229 -3.54 19.48 -15.30
C LEU A 229 -4.59 18.62 -14.58
N ILE A 230 -5.80 18.56 -15.13
CA ILE A 230 -6.85 17.64 -14.69
C ILE A 230 -6.90 16.49 -15.69
N PHE A 231 -6.42 15.31 -15.31
CA PHE A 231 -6.26 14.16 -16.20
C PHE A 231 -7.58 13.41 -16.41
N ARG A 232 -8.54 14.05 -17.07
CA ARG A 232 -9.82 13.45 -17.46
C ARG A 232 -9.61 12.42 -18.58
N ARG A 233 -10.50 11.43 -18.63
CA ARG A 233 -10.47 10.38 -19.65
C ARG A 233 -10.51 10.91 -21.09
N GLY A 234 -11.21 12.01 -21.33
CA GLY A 234 -11.28 12.63 -22.67
C GLY A 234 -9.96 13.17 -23.21
N LEU A 235 -8.90 13.28 -22.39
CA LEU A 235 -7.57 13.60 -22.90
C LEU A 235 -6.97 12.47 -23.75
N LEU A 236 -7.48 11.24 -23.59
CA LEU A 236 -7.09 10.09 -24.42
C LEU A 236 -7.60 10.20 -25.87
N ASP A 237 -8.56 11.10 -26.12
CA ASP A 237 -9.11 11.31 -27.46
C ASP A 237 -8.20 12.19 -28.33
N ASP A 238 -7.18 12.84 -27.75
CA ASP A 238 -6.18 13.60 -28.51
C ASP A 238 -5.24 12.63 -29.25
N PRO A 239 -5.09 12.73 -30.59
CA PRO A 239 -4.30 11.79 -31.39
C PRO A 239 -2.80 11.81 -31.07
N ARG A 240 -2.30 12.84 -30.37
CA ARG A 240 -0.90 12.94 -29.91
C ARG A 240 -0.67 12.16 -28.62
N VAL A 241 -1.74 11.79 -27.91
CA VAL A 241 -1.68 11.09 -26.62
C VAL A 241 -1.68 9.59 -26.87
N THR A 242 -0.76 8.89 -26.20
CA THR A 242 -0.68 7.42 -26.27
C THR A 242 -1.31 6.80 -25.04
N ASP A 243 -2.39 6.04 -25.20
CA ASP A 243 -2.98 5.25 -24.11
C ASP A 243 -2.06 4.08 -23.73
N ILE A 244 -1.65 4.04 -22.47
CA ILE A 244 -0.81 2.98 -21.89
C ILE A 244 -1.52 2.21 -20.77
N THR A 245 -2.83 2.35 -20.65
CA THR A 245 -3.67 1.75 -19.60
C THR A 245 -3.49 0.24 -19.52
N GLN A 246 -3.63 -0.46 -20.64
CA GLN A 246 -3.51 -1.93 -20.66
C GLN A 246 -2.11 -2.41 -20.32
N ARG A 247 -1.08 -1.69 -20.78
CA ARG A 247 0.32 -2.01 -20.50
C ARG A 247 0.64 -1.91 -19.01
N LEU A 248 0.18 -0.85 -18.37
CA LEU A 248 0.33 -0.66 -16.92
C LEU A 248 -0.50 -1.66 -16.12
N ALA A 249 -1.73 -1.97 -16.55
CA ALA A 249 -2.58 -2.97 -15.90
C ALA A 249 -1.93 -4.37 -15.96
N ALA A 250 -1.32 -4.73 -17.09
CA ALA A 250 -0.56 -5.98 -17.22
C ALA A 250 0.66 -6.02 -16.29
N ALA A 251 1.41 -4.92 -16.21
CA ALA A 251 2.56 -4.81 -15.30
C ALA A 251 2.13 -4.89 -13.81
N GLN A 252 1.01 -4.26 -13.44
CA GLN A 252 0.44 -4.33 -12.09
C GLN A 252 0.01 -5.76 -11.73
N ALA A 253 -0.62 -6.47 -12.67
CA ALA A 253 -1.00 -7.87 -12.49
C ALA A 253 0.22 -8.79 -12.37
N ALA A 254 1.28 -8.55 -13.13
CA ALA A 254 2.52 -9.33 -13.08
C ALA A 254 3.31 -9.11 -11.77
N ALA A 255 3.20 -7.91 -11.17
CA ALA A 255 3.84 -7.58 -9.89
C ALA A 255 3.09 -8.12 -8.66
N SER A 256 1.86 -8.61 -8.83
CA SER A 256 1.12 -9.24 -7.74
C SER A 256 1.78 -10.58 -7.38
N PRO A 257 2.10 -10.85 -6.10
CA PRO A 257 2.72 -12.11 -5.71
C PRO A 257 1.83 -13.26 -6.17
N SER A 258 2.40 -14.18 -6.94
CA SER A 258 1.73 -15.40 -7.36
C SER A 258 1.07 -16.03 -6.14
N GLN A 259 -0.26 -16.13 -6.12
CA GLN A 259 -0.95 -16.97 -5.15
C GLN A 259 -0.21 -18.30 -5.12
N SER A 260 0.37 -18.61 -3.96
CA SER A 260 1.15 -19.83 -3.76
C SER A 260 0.27 -20.99 -4.20
N ARG A 261 0.59 -21.56 -5.38
CA ARG A 261 0.05 -22.85 -5.81
C ARG A 261 0.30 -23.81 -4.65
N GLY A 262 -0.77 -24.21 -3.97
CA GLY A 262 -0.72 -25.19 -2.91
C GLY A 262 0.06 -26.39 -3.41
N ARG A 263 1.23 -26.63 -2.80
CA ARG A 263 1.92 -27.90 -2.98
C ARG A 263 1.03 -28.96 -2.34
N ARG A 264 0.59 -29.88 -3.19
CA ARG A 264 0.01 -31.17 -2.84
C ARG A 264 0.94 -31.97 -1.94
#